data_AF-A0AAW0CL72-F1
#
_entry.id   AF-A0AAW0CL72-F1
#
_cell.length_a   1.000
_cell.length_b   1.000
_cell.length_c   1.000
_cell.angle_alpha   90.00
_cell.angle_beta   90.00
_cell.angle_gamma   90.00
#
_symmetry.space_group_name_H-M   'P 1'
#
loop_
_entity.id
_entity.type
_entity.pdbx_description
1 polymer ?
#
loop_
_entity_poly.entity_id
_entity_poly.type
_entity_poly.pdbx_seq_one_letter_code
_entity_poly.pdbx_strand_id
1 'polypeptide(L)'
;MERLATYVSGLQVTGEPALALWMDTLCIPVQPDFKSYRKKAIKLMSQTYQNAKSVLVLDRELQRLDTKSTSLLEQDLITAFVGWTRRLWTLQEGALADRLYMQTLQCPHQLVTTADEQCVDLVAKICFREDIAALTRRQIPPMATLRQSVFEVSPPTSGFPIMITTTVLQRLANAVQHRSTSKMEDEALILAITLGLDVDPIIDAPNVDTRMAALLVLLKDVPADIIFGTWPKLAHAPFRWAPRSLLGFPLQALQSFGPAATCDSYGLHATYEGFLVDKDARPVVTSEDIFVVDKVSKMKYRFQYRDDGTFPEMCALVFRAYGIGGDTAIARILRRWREDGKDVIEIVVVGYLVMVGSGVGLDVMGTSGSPAYSDKEILEEITAERKVKIELKVSLICDLFGPQKWTFASRYSRAFRAVKKHISSAGKDKGHKKPYFLR
;
A
#
# COMPACT_ATOMS: atom_id res chain seq x y z
N MET A 1 37.45 -14.86 5.32
CA MET A 1 37.01 -15.23 6.68
C MET A 1 37.52 -14.27 7.74
N GLU A 2 38.80 -13.87 7.73
CA GLU A 2 39.39 -12.95 8.72
C GLU A 2 38.59 -11.65 8.93
N ARG A 3 38.22 -10.94 7.84
CA ARG A 3 37.40 -9.72 7.94
C ARG A 3 36.07 -9.93 8.66
N LEU A 4 35.39 -11.05 8.36
CA LEU A 4 34.11 -11.39 8.99
C LEU A 4 34.31 -11.72 10.48
N ALA A 5 35.37 -12.45 10.80
CA ALA A 5 35.74 -12.73 12.19
C ALA A 5 35.99 -11.43 12.97
N THR A 6 36.69 -10.46 12.40
CA THR A 6 36.89 -9.13 13.03
C THR A 6 35.57 -8.43 13.33
N TYR A 7 34.63 -8.41 12.37
CA TYR A 7 33.34 -7.77 12.58
C TYR A 7 32.52 -8.47 13.67
N VAL A 8 32.54 -9.81 13.69
CA VAL A 8 31.83 -10.62 14.69
C VAL A 8 32.47 -10.49 16.08
N SER A 9 33.80 -10.42 16.19
CA SER A 9 34.49 -10.13 17.46
C SER A 9 34.06 -8.79 18.06
N GLY A 10 33.75 -7.80 17.22
CA GLY A 10 33.23 -6.50 17.66
C GLY A 10 31.82 -6.56 18.28
N LEU A 11 31.10 -7.69 18.11
CA LEU A 11 29.78 -7.94 18.69
C LEU A 11 29.82 -8.83 19.94
N GLN A 12 30.94 -9.50 20.19
CA GLN A 12 31.07 -10.43 21.32
C GLN A 12 31.32 -9.66 22.61
N VAL A 13 30.55 -10.00 23.66
CA VAL A 13 30.85 -9.56 25.02
C VAL A 13 31.81 -10.57 25.64
N THR A 14 32.82 -10.08 26.36
CA THR A 14 33.80 -10.91 27.05
C THR A 14 33.12 -11.90 28.00
N GLY A 15 33.41 -13.20 27.84
CA GLY A 15 32.87 -14.27 28.68
C GLY A 15 31.70 -15.07 28.08
N GLU A 16 31.24 -14.72 26.88
CA GLU A 16 30.18 -15.44 26.18
C GLU A 16 30.70 -16.59 25.30
N PRO A 17 29.91 -17.65 25.07
CA PRO A 17 30.30 -18.76 24.18
C PRO A 17 30.49 -18.29 22.73
N ALA A 18 31.28 -19.06 21.98
CA ALA A 18 31.54 -18.79 20.57
C ALA A 18 30.23 -18.65 19.77
N LEU A 19 30.13 -17.60 18.97
CA LEU A 19 28.92 -17.32 18.18
C LEU A 19 28.79 -18.31 17.03
N ALA A 20 27.62 -18.93 16.91
CA ALA A 20 27.22 -19.60 15.68
C ALA A 20 26.84 -18.54 14.62
N LEU A 21 27.23 -18.79 13.37
CA LEU A 21 26.99 -17.86 12.27
C LEU A 21 26.01 -18.46 11.27
N TRP A 22 24.94 -17.71 10.99
CA TRP A 22 24.03 -17.98 9.88
C TRP A 22 24.24 -16.98 8.75
N MET A 23 24.34 -17.48 7.52
CA MET A 23 24.30 -16.67 6.30
C MET A 23 23.53 -17.45 5.25
N ASP A 24 22.51 -16.85 4.65
CA ASP A 24 21.65 -17.53 3.68
C ASP A 24 22.43 -18.21 2.55
N THR A 25 23.47 -17.54 2.04
CA THR A 25 24.34 -18.07 0.99
C THR A 25 25.06 -19.37 1.39
N LEU A 26 25.32 -19.58 2.68
CA LEU A 26 25.99 -20.77 3.21
C LEU A 26 25.01 -21.82 3.72
N CYS A 27 23.88 -21.38 4.29
CA CYS A 27 22.96 -22.24 5.02
C CYS A 27 21.76 -22.72 4.19
N ILE A 28 21.48 -22.11 3.03
CA ILE A 28 20.36 -22.49 2.16
C ILE A 28 20.89 -23.23 0.92
N PRO A 29 20.64 -24.55 0.80
CA PRO A 29 21.24 -25.35 -0.26
C PRO A 29 20.63 -25.04 -1.64
N VAL A 30 21.46 -24.75 -2.64
CA VAL A 30 21.04 -24.35 -4.00
C VAL A 30 21.01 -25.49 -5.03
N GLN A 31 21.56 -26.67 -4.72
CA GLN A 31 21.52 -27.81 -5.64
C GLN A 31 20.10 -28.41 -5.75
N PRO A 32 19.68 -28.92 -6.93
CA PRO A 32 18.36 -29.49 -7.16
C PRO A 32 18.00 -30.65 -6.20
N ASP A 33 18.97 -31.51 -5.89
CA ASP A 33 18.78 -32.70 -5.05
C ASP A 33 18.39 -32.35 -3.60
N PHE A 34 18.73 -31.14 -3.16
CA PHE A 34 18.41 -30.62 -1.83
C PHE A 34 17.20 -29.68 -1.82
N LYS A 35 16.32 -29.75 -2.83
CA LYS A 35 15.12 -28.90 -2.91
C LYS A 35 14.23 -28.99 -1.68
N SER A 36 14.08 -30.18 -1.09
CA SER A 36 13.32 -30.39 0.16
C SER A 36 13.94 -29.64 1.35
N TYR A 37 15.27 -29.73 1.51
CA TYR A 37 16.01 -28.98 2.53
C TYR A 37 15.99 -27.48 2.31
N ARG A 38 16.05 -27.00 1.06
CA ARG A 38 15.85 -25.58 0.74
C ARG A 38 14.49 -25.08 1.20
N LYS A 39 13.42 -25.81 0.88
CA LYS A 39 12.07 -25.47 1.33
C LYS A 39 12.00 -25.40 2.86
N LYS A 40 12.60 -26.37 3.55
CA LYS A 40 12.67 -26.37 5.02
C LYS A 40 13.45 -25.17 5.56
N ALA A 41 14.60 -24.85 4.98
CA ALA A 41 15.41 -23.70 5.38
C ALA A 41 14.66 -22.37 5.19
N ILE A 42 13.97 -22.19 4.05
CA ILE A 42 13.14 -21.01 3.77
C ILE A 42 12.02 -20.86 4.81
N LYS A 43 11.32 -21.95 5.15
CA LYS A 43 10.28 -21.94 6.20
C LYS A 43 10.82 -21.55 7.58
N LEU A 44 12.10 -21.82 7.86
CA LEU A 44 12.74 -21.51 9.14
C LEU A 44 13.38 -20.11 9.17
N MET A 45 13.45 -19.39 8.05
CA MET A 45 14.17 -18.11 7.98
C MET A 45 13.69 -17.08 9.01
N SER A 46 12.36 -16.93 9.17
CA SER A 46 11.82 -16.01 10.18
C SER A 46 12.27 -16.37 11.59
N GLN A 47 12.21 -17.65 11.96
CA GLN A 47 12.67 -18.15 13.25
C GLN A 47 14.17 -17.94 13.42
N THR A 48 14.96 -18.12 12.37
CA THR A 48 16.41 -17.88 12.41
C THR A 48 16.73 -16.44 12.79
N TYR A 49 16.10 -15.44 12.15
CA TYR A 49 16.35 -14.04 12.49
C TYR A 49 15.74 -13.64 13.83
N GLN A 50 14.55 -14.15 14.17
CA GLN A 50 13.89 -13.87 15.43
C GLN A 50 14.65 -14.43 16.64
N ASN A 51 15.26 -15.61 16.50
CA ASN A 51 16.04 -16.25 17.57
C ASN A 51 17.52 -15.85 17.53
N ALA A 52 17.95 -15.10 16.51
CA ALA A 52 19.33 -14.61 16.44
C ALA A 52 19.57 -13.59 17.56
N LYS A 53 20.66 -13.78 18.29
CA LYS A 53 21.10 -12.82 19.31
C LYS A 53 21.34 -11.42 18.74
N SER A 54 21.90 -11.38 17.55
CA SER A 54 22.19 -10.16 16.80
C SER A 54 22.14 -10.45 15.31
N VAL A 55 21.67 -9.49 14.52
CA VAL A 55 21.76 -9.50 13.06
C VAL A 55 22.76 -8.43 12.65
N LEU A 56 23.79 -8.80 11.87
CA LEU A 56 24.81 -7.89 11.37
C LEU A 56 24.62 -7.67 9.86
N VAL A 57 24.27 -6.44 9.49
CA VAL A 57 24.12 -6.00 8.11
C VAL A 57 25.49 -5.62 7.53
N LEU A 58 25.83 -6.27 6.42
CA LEU A 58 27.04 -5.98 5.64
C LEU A 58 26.62 -5.39 4.28
N ASP A 59 26.59 -4.06 4.20
CA ASP A 59 26.33 -3.34 2.96
C ASP A 59 27.57 -2.53 2.54
N ARG A 60 27.83 -2.47 1.23
CA ARG A 60 29.02 -1.80 0.66
C ARG A 60 29.06 -0.30 0.99
N GLU A 61 27.91 0.37 1.00
CA GLU A 61 27.82 1.80 1.29
C GLU A 61 27.94 2.05 2.79
N LEU A 62 27.29 1.24 3.62
CA LEU A 62 27.42 1.31 5.08
C LEU A 62 28.86 1.07 5.54
N GLN A 63 29.57 0.09 4.96
CA GLN A 63 30.97 -0.19 5.30
C GLN A 63 31.95 0.94 4.96
N ARG A 64 31.52 1.95 4.21
CA ARG A 64 32.30 3.15 3.88
C ARG A 64 31.86 4.37 4.68
N LEU A 65 30.73 4.27 5.39
CA LEU A 65 30.19 5.33 6.21
C LEU A 65 31.10 5.56 7.42
N ASP A 66 31.66 6.75 7.50
CA ASP A 66 32.38 7.22 8.68
C ASP A 66 31.40 7.95 9.61
N THR A 67 30.89 7.25 10.62
CA THR A 67 29.89 7.82 11.54
C THR A 67 30.44 8.96 12.39
N LYS A 68 31.75 9.18 12.42
CA LYS A 68 32.37 10.27 13.18
C LYS A 68 32.44 11.57 12.38
N SER A 69 32.58 11.49 11.06
CA SER A 69 32.69 12.66 10.18
C SER A 69 31.41 12.97 9.39
N THR A 70 30.49 12.01 9.27
CA THR A 70 29.21 12.18 8.58
C THR A 70 28.11 12.66 9.53
N SER A 71 27.28 13.62 9.11
CA SER A 71 26.17 14.12 9.93
C SER A 71 25.09 13.05 10.16
N LEU A 72 24.38 13.06 11.30
CA LEU A 72 23.30 12.09 11.58
C LEU A 72 22.23 12.05 10.48
N LEU A 73 21.87 13.19 9.91
CA LEU A 73 20.89 13.27 8.82
C LEU A 73 21.35 12.49 7.58
N GLU A 74 22.62 12.62 7.23
CA GLU A 74 23.21 11.92 6.10
C GLU A 74 23.35 10.42 6.41
N GLN A 75 23.69 10.06 7.65
CA GLN A 75 23.68 8.66 8.11
C GLN A 75 22.28 8.03 7.97
N ASP A 76 21.22 8.73 8.38
CA ASP A 76 19.82 8.28 8.26
C ASP A 76 19.41 8.09 6.79
N LEU A 77 19.73 9.06 5.93
CA LEU A 77 19.42 9.01 4.50
C LEU A 77 20.15 7.86 3.80
N ILE A 78 21.44 7.67 4.07
CA ILE A 78 22.21 6.55 3.53
C ILE A 78 21.55 5.25 3.98
N THR A 79 21.31 5.11 5.28
CA THR A 79 20.70 3.90 5.88
C THR A 79 19.34 3.57 5.28
N ALA A 80 18.48 4.55 5.03
CA ALA A 80 17.15 4.34 4.45
C ALA A 80 17.19 3.81 3.00
N PHE A 81 18.27 4.10 2.26
CA PHE A 81 18.34 3.87 0.81
C PHE A 81 19.52 3.00 0.34
N VAL A 82 20.29 2.38 1.23
CA VAL A 82 21.35 1.45 0.84
C VAL A 82 20.81 0.21 0.09
N GLY A 83 21.71 -0.54 -0.55
CA GLY A 83 21.34 -1.75 -1.30
C GLY A 83 20.57 -2.77 -0.45
N TRP A 84 20.94 -2.91 0.82
CA TRP A 84 20.26 -3.78 1.77
C TRP A 84 18.78 -3.43 1.96
N THR A 85 18.37 -2.17 2.11
CA THR A 85 16.95 -1.80 2.30
C THR A 85 16.12 -1.91 1.02
N ARG A 86 16.74 -2.13 -0.14
CA ARG A 86 16.07 -2.22 -1.45
C ARG A 86 15.75 -3.65 -1.88
N ARG A 87 16.16 -4.66 -1.10
CA ARG A 87 15.86 -6.08 -1.37
C ARG A 87 14.66 -6.52 -0.54
N LEU A 88 13.75 -7.31 -1.09
CA LEU A 88 12.57 -7.75 -0.34
C LEU A 88 12.94 -8.73 0.78
N TRP A 89 13.80 -9.71 0.47
CA TRP A 89 14.26 -10.75 1.40
C TRP A 89 14.96 -10.23 2.66
N THR A 90 15.53 -9.03 2.62
CA THR A 90 16.23 -8.42 3.77
C THR A 90 15.28 -7.71 4.73
N LEU A 91 13.97 -7.63 4.41
CA LEU A 91 12.99 -7.03 5.31
C LEU A 91 12.95 -7.79 6.64
N GLN A 92 12.88 -9.12 6.59
CA GLN A 92 12.89 -9.98 7.77
C GLN A 92 14.19 -9.86 8.58
N GLU A 93 15.35 -9.62 7.93
CA GLU A 93 16.62 -9.43 8.63
C GLU A 93 16.57 -8.22 9.56
N GLY A 94 15.92 -7.13 9.13
CA GLY A 94 15.77 -5.92 9.94
C GLY A 94 14.59 -5.99 10.89
N ALA A 95 13.42 -6.43 10.40
CA ALA A 95 12.18 -6.37 11.15
C ALA A 95 12.10 -7.39 12.29
N LEU A 96 12.70 -8.58 12.14
CA LEU A 96 12.67 -9.65 13.15
C LEU A 96 13.86 -9.62 14.12
N ALA A 97 14.88 -8.79 13.88
CA ALA A 97 16.06 -8.76 14.73
C ALA A 97 15.76 -8.18 16.12
N ASP A 98 16.17 -8.89 17.17
CA ASP A 98 16.21 -8.31 18.53
C ASP A 98 17.25 -7.17 18.60
N ARG A 99 18.42 -7.39 18.01
CA ARG A 99 19.49 -6.40 17.90
C ARG A 99 20.01 -6.33 16.47
N LEU A 100 19.74 -5.22 15.80
CA LEU A 100 20.22 -4.97 14.45
C LEU A 100 21.50 -4.12 14.51
N TYR A 101 22.59 -4.63 13.93
CA TYR A 101 23.85 -3.93 13.78
C TYR A 101 24.14 -3.69 12.31
N MET A 102 24.76 -2.55 12.01
CA MET A 102 25.26 -2.20 10.69
C MET A 102 26.77 -2.06 10.75
N GLN A 103 27.50 -2.80 9.92
CA GLN A 103 28.94 -2.63 9.84
C GLN A 103 29.26 -1.29 9.16
N THR A 104 29.86 -0.36 9.90
CA THR A 104 30.35 0.92 9.37
C THR A 104 31.85 0.85 9.04
N LEU A 105 32.47 1.97 8.69
CA LEU A 105 33.92 2.01 8.44
C LEU A 105 34.73 1.61 9.68
N GLN A 106 34.28 2.00 10.88
CA GLN A 106 35.04 1.79 12.11
C GLN A 106 34.64 0.51 12.84
N CYS A 107 33.35 0.26 13.02
CA CYS A 107 32.84 -0.82 13.85
C CYS A 107 31.38 -1.16 13.53
N PRO A 108 30.86 -2.28 14.04
CA PRO A 108 29.42 -2.51 14.07
C PRO A 108 28.72 -1.41 14.89
N HIS A 109 27.78 -0.71 14.29
CA HIS A 109 26.91 0.28 14.92
C HIS A 109 25.51 -0.30 15.13
N GLN A 110 24.98 -0.25 16.35
CA GLN A 110 23.63 -0.75 16.63
C GLN A 110 22.58 0.25 16.14
N LEU A 111 21.66 -0.20 15.30
CA LEU A 111 20.50 0.60 14.90
C LEU A 111 19.42 0.48 15.97
N VAL A 112 19.10 1.58 16.65
CA VAL A 112 18.01 1.63 17.62
C VAL A 112 16.73 2.03 16.90
N THR A 113 15.83 1.06 16.70
CA THR A 113 14.48 1.32 16.19
C THR A 113 13.53 1.40 17.38
N THR A 114 13.36 2.58 17.99
CA THR A 114 12.36 2.72 19.06
C THR A 114 10.96 2.58 18.47
N ALA A 115 10.11 1.79 19.14
CA ALA A 115 8.67 1.73 18.87
C ALA A 115 7.94 2.99 19.35
N ASP A 116 8.61 3.85 20.12
CA ASP A 116 8.05 5.10 20.62
C ASP A 116 7.84 6.11 19.49
N GLU A 117 6.60 6.15 19.00
CA GLU A 117 6.03 7.25 18.20
C GLU A 117 5.92 8.56 19.01
N GLN A 118 6.30 8.57 20.30
CA GLN A 118 6.04 9.65 21.25
C GLN A 118 7.16 10.70 21.37
N CYS A 119 8.39 10.41 20.93
CA CYS A 119 9.49 11.37 21.03
C CYS A 119 9.57 12.22 19.75
N VAL A 120 8.64 13.17 19.64
CA VAL A 120 8.49 14.02 18.47
C VAL A 120 8.94 15.43 18.82
N ASP A 121 10.25 15.68 18.65
CA ASP A 121 10.86 16.99 18.85
C ASP A 121 10.20 18.03 17.93
N LEU A 122 9.66 19.10 18.52
CA LEU A 122 9.01 20.20 17.80
C LEU A 122 9.96 20.81 16.74
N VAL A 123 11.27 20.80 16.99
CA VAL A 123 12.29 21.24 16.03
C VAL A 123 12.40 20.28 14.84
N ALA A 124 12.20 18.97 15.05
CA ALA A 124 12.16 17.98 13.98
C ALA A 124 10.93 18.14 13.06
N LYS A 125 9.77 18.54 13.61
CA LYS A 125 8.58 18.97 12.83
C LYS A 125 8.89 20.17 11.96
N ILE A 126 9.46 21.21 12.56
CA ILE A 126 9.72 22.50 11.90
C ILE A 126 10.78 22.36 10.79
N CYS A 127 11.77 21.49 10.98
CA CYS A 127 12.85 21.28 10.02
C CYS A 127 12.59 20.13 9.02
N PHE A 128 11.37 19.56 8.96
CA PHE A 128 11.04 18.39 8.13
C PHE A 128 11.92 17.15 8.39
N ARG A 129 12.60 17.08 9.55
CA ARG A 129 13.45 15.95 9.95
C ARG A 129 12.63 14.72 10.32
N GLU A 130 11.41 14.95 10.80
CA GLU A 130 10.44 13.91 11.11
C GLU A 130 10.16 13.00 9.91
N ASP A 131 10.16 13.56 8.70
CA ASP A 131 9.93 12.78 7.48
C ASP A 131 11.12 11.84 7.20
N ILE A 132 12.36 12.24 7.46
CA ILE A 132 13.56 11.43 7.15
C ILE A 132 13.79 10.31 8.18
N ALA A 133 13.70 10.59 9.48
CA ALA A 133 13.76 9.52 10.48
C ALA A 133 12.56 8.56 10.32
N ALA A 134 11.39 9.08 9.92
CA ALA A 134 10.27 8.25 9.52
C ALA A 134 10.57 7.44 8.25
N LEU A 135 11.34 7.94 7.26
CA LEU A 135 11.74 7.14 6.10
C LEU A 135 12.54 5.90 6.52
N THR A 136 13.53 6.03 7.41
CA THR A 136 14.30 4.89 7.91
C THR A 136 13.40 3.90 8.66
N ARG A 137 12.50 4.39 9.53
CA ARG A 137 11.52 3.54 10.24
C ARG A 137 10.50 2.88 9.32
N ARG A 138 10.09 3.55 8.24
CA ARG A 138 9.20 2.97 7.22
C ARG A 138 9.90 1.83 6.49
N GLN A 139 11.19 1.99 6.17
CA GLN A 139 11.98 0.99 5.45
C GLN A 139 12.42 -0.17 6.35
N ILE A 140 12.66 0.08 7.64
CA ILE A 140 13.11 -0.90 8.65
C ILE A 140 12.15 -0.83 9.86
N PRO A 141 10.89 -1.23 9.70
CA PRO A 141 9.92 -1.13 10.77
C PRO A 141 10.13 -2.24 11.81
N PRO A 142 10.00 -1.94 13.12
CA PRO A 142 9.94 -2.97 14.15
C PRO A 142 8.81 -3.97 13.89
N MET A 143 8.99 -5.26 14.19
CA MET A 143 7.93 -6.26 14.00
C MET A 143 6.63 -5.92 14.76
N ALA A 144 6.76 -5.30 15.94
CA ALA A 144 5.62 -4.89 16.75
C ALA A 144 4.69 -3.93 15.99
N THR A 145 5.25 -2.99 15.23
CA THR A 145 4.45 -2.05 14.44
C THR A 145 3.88 -2.72 13.21
N LEU A 146 4.64 -3.58 12.52
CA LEU A 146 4.19 -4.27 11.30
C LEU A 146 2.94 -5.14 11.52
N ARG A 147 2.83 -5.83 12.65
CA ARG A 147 1.71 -6.74 12.96
C ARG A 147 0.45 -6.05 13.49
N GLN A 148 0.50 -4.75 13.72
CA GLN A 148 -0.57 -4.05 14.41
C GLN A 148 -1.52 -3.35 13.42
N SER A 149 -2.80 -3.74 13.45
CA SER A 149 -3.88 -2.92 12.91
C SER A 149 -4.21 -1.81 13.92
N VAL A 150 -4.19 -0.55 13.48
CA VAL A 150 -4.55 0.62 14.30
C VAL A 150 -5.80 1.28 13.73
N PHE A 151 -6.75 1.56 14.63
CA PHE A 151 -8.04 2.17 14.32
C PHE A 151 -8.19 3.42 15.18
N GLU A 152 -7.93 4.57 14.58
CA GLU A 152 -7.98 5.86 15.27
C GLU A 152 -9.25 6.61 14.89
N VAL A 153 -9.88 7.24 15.88
CA VAL A 153 -10.95 8.20 15.64
C VAL A 153 -10.38 9.58 15.95
N SER A 154 -10.26 10.42 14.93
CA SER A 154 -9.81 11.80 15.11
C SER A 154 -10.78 12.56 16.03
N PRO A 155 -10.29 13.32 17.02
CA PRO A 155 -11.14 14.12 17.88
C PRO A 155 -11.93 15.16 17.04
N PRO A 156 -13.17 15.47 17.42
CA PRO A 156 -14.08 16.29 16.60
C PRO A 156 -13.70 17.78 16.69
N THR A 157 -12.62 18.18 16.01
CA THR A 157 -12.29 19.61 15.84
C THR A 157 -13.18 20.29 14.80
N SER A 158 -13.85 19.51 13.93
CA SER A 158 -14.70 19.97 12.82
C SER A 158 -16.12 19.37 12.81
N GLY A 159 -16.59 18.82 13.95
CA GLY A 159 -17.98 18.38 14.13
C GLY A 159 -18.33 16.97 13.64
N PHE A 160 -17.44 16.29 12.91
CA PHE A 160 -17.62 14.89 12.49
C PHE A 160 -16.37 14.05 12.82
N PRO A 161 -16.51 12.92 13.54
CA PRO A 161 -15.38 12.03 13.80
C PRO A 161 -14.93 11.33 12.51
N ILE A 162 -13.66 11.50 12.14
CA ILE A 162 -13.03 10.77 11.03
C ILE A 162 -12.35 9.52 11.61
N MET A 163 -12.75 8.35 11.13
CA MET A 163 -12.06 7.10 11.41
C MET A 163 -10.91 6.92 10.41
N ILE A 164 -9.70 6.73 10.95
CA ILE A 164 -8.50 6.41 10.19
C ILE A 164 -8.13 4.96 10.53
N THR A 165 -8.01 4.15 9.49
CA THR A 165 -7.63 2.74 9.64
C THR A 165 -6.25 2.51 9.02
N THR A 166 -5.36 1.91 9.79
CA THR A 166 -4.04 1.44 9.35
C THR A 166 -3.91 -0.06 9.61
N THR A 167 -4.23 -0.87 8.63
CA THR A 167 -4.10 -2.34 8.63
C THR A 167 -2.66 -2.81 8.45
N VAL A 168 -2.41 -4.08 8.76
CA VAL A 168 -1.15 -4.77 8.47
C VAL A 168 -0.76 -4.67 6.99
N LEU A 169 -1.73 -4.78 6.07
CA LEU A 169 -1.48 -4.62 4.63
C LEU A 169 -0.89 -3.25 4.30
N GLN A 170 -1.43 -2.17 4.87
CA GLN A 170 -0.92 -0.81 4.64
C GLN A 170 0.50 -0.64 5.19
N ARG A 171 0.80 -1.24 6.34
CA ARG A 171 2.15 -1.21 6.93
C ARG A 171 3.15 -2.00 6.10
N LEU A 172 2.76 -3.18 5.62
CA LEU A 172 3.59 -3.96 4.71
C LEU A 172 3.86 -3.20 3.41
N ALA A 173 2.82 -2.67 2.77
CA ALA A 173 2.95 -1.92 1.52
C ALA A 173 3.88 -0.70 1.69
N ASN A 174 3.86 -0.05 2.85
CA ASN A 174 4.82 1.01 3.19
C ASN A 174 6.25 0.47 3.34
N ALA A 175 6.42 -0.65 4.05
CA ALA A 175 7.73 -1.28 4.29
C ALA A 175 8.41 -1.83 3.04
N VAL A 176 7.61 -2.14 2.00
CA VAL A 176 8.11 -2.72 0.75
C VAL A 176 8.06 -1.78 -0.44
N GLN A 177 7.61 -0.53 -0.27
CA GLN A 177 7.43 0.42 -1.38
C GLN A 177 8.70 0.60 -2.23
N HIS A 178 9.87 0.57 -1.59
CA HIS A 178 11.17 0.77 -2.23
C HIS A 178 12.00 -0.53 -2.32
N ARG A 179 11.36 -1.68 -2.08
CA ARG A 179 11.99 -2.99 -2.18
C ARG A 179 11.70 -3.63 -3.53
N SER A 180 12.58 -4.55 -3.92
CA SER A 180 12.48 -5.33 -5.14
C SER A 180 12.88 -6.78 -4.89
N THR A 181 12.40 -7.68 -5.76
CA THR A 181 12.77 -9.09 -5.78
C THR A 181 13.10 -9.50 -7.22
N SER A 182 14.03 -10.43 -7.38
CA SER A 182 14.32 -11.04 -8.69
C SER A 182 13.27 -12.08 -9.10
N LYS A 183 12.46 -12.53 -8.12
CA LYS A 183 11.43 -13.55 -8.28
C LYS A 183 10.13 -13.07 -7.68
N MET A 184 9.20 -12.64 -8.53
CA MET A 184 7.88 -12.16 -8.10
C MET A 184 7.07 -13.25 -7.40
N GLU A 185 7.33 -14.52 -7.71
CA GLU A 185 6.73 -15.68 -7.03
C GLU A 185 7.03 -15.74 -5.53
N ASP A 186 8.10 -15.08 -5.08
CA ASP A 186 8.50 -15.06 -3.68
C ASP A 186 7.85 -13.91 -2.90
N GLU A 187 7.23 -12.92 -3.56
CA GLU A 187 6.71 -11.72 -2.88
C GLU A 187 5.78 -12.07 -1.72
N ALA A 188 4.70 -12.79 -2.00
CA ALA A 188 3.71 -13.19 -1.00
C ALA A 188 4.32 -14.08 0.09
N LEU A 189 5.25 -14.96 -0.29
CA LEU A 189 5.92 -15.88 0.62
C LEU A 189 6.79 -15.12 1.62
N ILE A 190 7.61 -14.17 1.17
CA ILE A 190 8.49 -13.37 2.04
C ILE A 190 7.67 -12.56 3.04
N LEU A 191 6.57 -11.95 2.57
CA LEU A 191 5.69 -11.16 3.43
C LEU A 191 5.03 -12.03 4.51
N ALA A 192 4.55 -13.22 4.15
CA ALA A 192 3.97 -14.15 5.10
C ALA A 192 4.99 -14.69 6.12
N ILE A 193 6.20 -15.07 5.66
CA ILE A 193 7.30 -15.48 6.53
C ILE A 193 7.66 -14.37 7.52
N THR A 194 7.79 -13.13 7.02
CA THR A 194 8.11 -11.95 7.83
C THR A 194 7.08 -11.76 8.95
N LEU A 195 5.79 -11.90 8.63
CA LEU A 195 4.72 -11.79 9.62
C LEU A 195 4.53 -13.02 10.49
N GLY A 196 5.25 -14.13 10.23
CA GLY A 196 5.08 -15.39 10.96
C GLY A 196 3.74 -16.07 10.70
N LEU A 197 3.17 -15.87 9.51
CA LEU A 197 1.92 -16.51 9.08
C LEU A 197 2.18 -17.94 8.59
N ASP A 198 1.14 -18.76 8.55
CA ASP A 198 1.21 -20.08 7.92
C ASP A 198 1.40 -19.93 6.40
N VAL A 199 2.54 -20.41 5.90
CA VAL A 199 2.95 -20.25 4.51
C VAL A 199 2.50 -21.39 3.61
N ASP A 200 1.99 -22.49 4.16
CA ASP A 200 1.59 -23.66 3.38
C ASP A 200 0.55 -23.32 2.29
N PRO A 201 -0.50 -22.52 2.58
CA PRO A 201 -1.45 -22.07 1.55
C PRO A 201 -0.82 -21.28 0.40
N ILE A 202 0.28 -20.55 0.67
CA ILE A 202 1.00 -19.77 -0.35
C ILE A 202 1.94 -20.68 -1.15
N ILE A 203 2.61 -21.63 -0.51
CA ILE A 203 3.52 -22.55 -1.18
C ILE A 203 2.76 -23.45 -2.17
N ASP A 204 1.58 -23.91 -1.77
CA ASP A 204 0.74 -24.81 -2.55
C ASP A 204 -0.02 -24.08 -3.67
N ALA A 205 -0.10 -22.74 -3.61
CA ALA A 205 -0.73 -21.95 -4.64
C ALA A 205 0.08 -21.97 -5.96
N PRO A 206 -0.59 -22.20 -7.11
CA PRO A 206 0.06 -22.56 -8.37
C PRO A 206 0.79 -21.40 -9.06
N ASN A 207 0.38 -20.15 -8.83
CA ASN A 207 0.93 -18.98 -9.51
C ASN A 207 0.97 -17.73 -8.60
N VAL A 208 1.66 -16.69 -9.06
CA VAL A 208 1.89 -15.43 -8.32
C VAL A 208 0.58 -14.78 -7.85
N ASP A 209 -0.46 -14.77 -8.69
CA ASP A 209 -1.73 -14.13 -8.38
C ASP A 209 -2.45 -14.89 -7.26
N THR A 210 -2.51 -16.23 -7.37
CA THR A 210 -3.10 -17.09 -6.33
C THR A 210 -2.32 -17.04 -5.00
N ARG A 211 -1.00 -16.81 -5.07
CA ARG A 211 -0.16 -16.60 -3.87
C ARG A 211 -0.48 -15.29 -3.17
N MET A 212 -0.65 -14.20 -3.94
CA MET A 212 -1.05 -12.91 -3.39
C MET A 212 -2.46 -13.00 -2.78
N ALA A 213 -3.41 -13.67 -3.45
CA ALA A 213 -4.73 -13.93 -2.88
C ALA A 213 -4.65 -14.70 -1.55
N ALA A 214 -3.86 -15.77 -1.48
CA ALA A 214 -3.65 -16.53 -0.24
C ALA A 214 -3.06 -15.67 0.89
N LEU A 215 -2.10 -14.80 0.59
CA LEU A 215 -1.58 -13.83 1.57
C LEU A 215 -2.69 -12.91 2.09
N LEU A 216 -3.54 -12.36 1.22
CA LEU A 216 -4.61 -11.45 1.63
C LEU A 216 -5.63 -12.14 2.54
N VAL A 217 -5.93 -13.42 2.31
CA VAL A 217 -6.79 -14.23 3.19
C VAL A 217 -6.13 -14.43 4.56
N LEU A 218 -4.82 -14.71 4.60
CA LEU A 218 -4.07 -14.87 5.85
C LEU A 218 -3.95 -13.55 6.65
N LEU A 219 -3.86 -12.41 5.96
CA LEU A 219 -3.83 -11.09 6.60
C LEU A 219 -5.16 -10.73 7.26
N LYS A 220 -6.28 -11.23 6.71
CA LYS A 220 -7.66 -10.96 7.12
C LYS A 220 -8.07 -9.49 7.02
N ASP A 221 -7.42 -8.58 7.73
CA ASP A 221 -7.76 -7.16 7.72
C ASP A 221 -7.11 -6.44 6.54
N VAL A 222 -7.92 -5.76 5.73
CA VAL A 222 -7.48 -4.95 4.58
C VAL A 222 -8.19 -3.60 4.57
N PRO A 223 -7.62 -2.54 3.97
CA PRO A 223 -8.30 -1.25 3.91
C PRO A 223 -9.54 -1.35 3.00
N ALA A 224 -10.70 -0.86 3.46
CA ALA A 224 -11.92 -0.87 2.64
C ALA A 224 -11.76 -0.03 1.36
N ASP A 225 -10.96 1.03 1.40
CA ASP A 225 -10.71 1.89 0.25
C ASP A 225 -9.89 1.22 -0.88
N ILE A 226 -9.36 0.01 -0.64
CA ILE A 226 -8.55 -0.72 -1.62
C ILE A 226 -9.29 -0.95 -2.95
N ILE A 227 -10.62 -0.99 -2.95
CA ILE A 227 -11.37 -1.20 -4.19
C ILE A 227 -11.27 0.00 -5.15
N PHE A 228 -10.94 1.20 -4.68
CA PHE A 228 -10.93 2.43 -5.50
C PHE A 228 -9.62 2.68 -6.24
N GLY A 229 -8.61 1.84 -6.02
CA GLY A 229 -7.29 1.97 -6.62
C GLY A 229 -7.22 1.79 -8.14
N THR A 230 -6.26 2.47 -8.74
CA THR A 230 -5.89 2.40 -10.18
C THR A 230 -4.67 1.51 -10.45
N TRP A 231 -4.23 0.71 -9.48
CA TRP A 231 -3.12 -0.23 -9.65
C TRP A 231 -3.52 -1.49 -10.44
N PRO A 232 -2.53 -2.26 -10.94
CA PRO A 232 -2.79 -3.58 -11.51
C PRO A 232 -3.45 -4.50 -10.48
N LYS A 233 -4.61 -5.04 -10.82
CA LYS A 233 -5.39 -5.93 -9.95
C LYS A 233 -5.17 -7.40 -10.32
N LEU A 234 -5.49 -8.30 -9.40
CA LEU A 234 -5.51 -9.73 -9.67
C LEU A 234 -6.55 -10.05 -10.76
N ALA A 235 -6.24 -11.00 -11.63
CA ALA A 235 -7.10 -11.29 -12.78
C ALA A 235 -8.26 -12.24 -12.46
N HIS A 236 -8.24 -12.94 -11.33
CA HIS A 236 -9.18 -14.02 -11.03
C HIS A 236 -10.19 -13.67 -9.94
N ALA A 237 -11.38 -14.26 -10.06
CA ALA A 237 -12.40 -14.27 -9.02
C ALA A 237 -11.90 -14.94 -7.73
N PRO A 238 -12.39 -14.56 -6.54
CA PRO A 238 -13.14 -13.34 -6.21
C PRO A 238 -12.25 -12.10 -5.97
N PHE A 239 -10.94 -12.18 -6.21
CA PHE A 239 -9.95 -11.21 -5.74
C PHE A 239 -9.63 -10.07 -6.72
N ARG A 240 -10.44 -9.84 -7.76
CA ARG A 240 -10.14 -8.83 -8.80
C ARG A 240 -10.18 -7.37 -8.33
N TRP A 241 -10.55 -7.14 -7.07
CA TRP A 241 -10.44 -5.84 -6.41
C TRP A 241 -9.03 -5.58 -5.86
N ALA A 242 -8.29 -6.66 -5.55
CA ALA A 242 -7.04 -6.59 -4.82
C ALA A 242 -5.85 -6.31 -5.75
N PRO A 243 -4.78 -5.67 -5.23
CA PRO A 243 -3.56 -5.50 -5.98
C PRO A 243 -2.88 -6.81 -6.35
N ARG A 244 -2.23 -6.78 -7.51
CA ARG A 244 -1.33 -7.86 -7.95
C ARG A 244 -0.02 -7.90 -7.18
N SER A 245 0.44 -6.76 -6.67
CA SER A 245 1.70 -6.60 -5.93
C SER A 245 1.59 -5.44 -4.95
N LEU A 246 2.24 -5.57 -3.78
CA LEU A 246 2.44 -4.49 -2.82
C LEU A 246 3.75 -3.72 -3.11
N LEU A 247 4.62 -4.24 -3.97
CA LEU A 247 5.85 -3.55 -4.38
C LEU A 247 5.52 -2.33 -5.24
N GLY A 248 6.08 -1.17 -4.88
CA GLY A 248 5.81 0.09 -5.57
C GLY A 248 4.37 0.59 -5.45
N PHE A 249 3.60 0.07 -4.48
CA PHE A 249 2.21 0.45 -4.27
C PHE A 249 2.07 1.94 -3.91
N PRO A 250 1.11 2.69 -4.49
CA PRO A 250 1.00 4.13 -4.26
C PRO A 250 0.52 4.42 -2.83
N LEU A 251 1.42 4.91 -1.97
CA LEU A 251 1.15 5.14 -0.54
C LEU A 251 -0.03 6.08 -0.25
N GLN A 252 -0.28 7.07 -1.09
CA GLN A 252 -1.40 8.00 -0.90
C GLN A 252 -2.75 7.29 -0.99
N ALA A 253 -2.81 6.17 -1.71
CA ALA A 253 -4.01 5.36 -1.81
C ALA A 253 -4.16 4.36 -0.64
N LEU A 254 -3.16 4.27 0.24
CA LEU A 254 -3.23 3.52 1.49
C LEU A 254 -3.76 4.34 2.66
N GLN A 255 -4.18 5.60 2.49
CA GLN A 255 -4.92 6.29 3.54
C GLN A 255 -6.39 5.86 3.46
N SER A 256 -6.81 5.01 4.39
CA SER A 256 -8.19 4.50 4.47
C SER A 256 -8.95 5.26 5.55
N PHE A 257 -9.99 5.97 5.12
CA PHE A 257 -10.79 6.81 6.01
C PHE A 257 -12.13 6.13 6.28
N GLY A 258 -12.14 5.04 7.02
CA GLY A 258 -13.33 4.23 7.26
C GLY A 258 -12.97 2.94 7.99
N PRO A 259 -13.96 2.12 8.39
CA PRO A 259 -13.68 0.84 9.05
C PRO A 259 -12.84 -0.07 8.15
N ALA A 260 -12.02 -0.93 8.76
CA ALA A 260 -11.35 -2.00 8.00
C ALA A 260 -12.38 -2.90 7.32
N ALA A 261 -11.94 -3.46 6.19
CA ALA A 261 -12.58 -4.57 5.55
C ALA A 261 -11.94 -5.88 6.00
N THR A 262 -12.70 -6.97 5.94
CA THR A 262 -12.17 -8.32 6.14
C THR A 262 -12.07 -9.06 4.81
N CYS A 263 -11.04 -9.86 4.63
CA CYS A 263 -10.77 -10.65 3.44
C CYS A 263 -10.81 -12.13 3.81
N ASP A 264 -11.54 -12.92 3.03
CA ASP A 264 -11.56 -14.39 3.14
C ASP A 264 -11.57 -15.06 1.75
N SER A 265 -11.80 -16.38 1.71
CA SER A 265 -11.86 -17.15 0.46
C SER A 265 -12.94 -16.70 -0.52
N TYR A 266 -13.94 -15.94 -0.07
CA TYR A 266 -15.02 -15.41 -0.88
C TYR A 266 -14.77 -13.98 -1.37
N GLY A 267 -13.70 -13.33 -0.91
CA GLY A 267 -13.28 -12.01 -1.36
C GLY A 267 -13.29 -10.97 -0.25
N LEU A 268 -13.62 -9.73 -0.61
CA LEU A 268 -13.65 -8.60 0.31
C LEU A 268 -15.02 -8.49 0.97
N HIS A 269 -15.02 -8.25 2.28
CA HIS A 269 -16.19 -7.93 3.09
C HIS A 269 -15.99 -6.55 3.70
N ALA A 270 -16.79 -5.59 3.27
CA ALA A 270 -16.62 -4.22 3.68
C ALA A 270 -17.96 -3.51 3.74
N THR A 271 -18.03 -2.49 4.60
CA THR A 271 -19.20 -1.64 4.70
C THR A 271 -18.99 -0.33 3.97
N TYR A 272 -19.91 0.01 3.07
CA TYR A 272 -19.87 1.29 2.36
C TYR A 272 -21.19 2.04 2.44
N GLU A 273 -21.11 3.35 2.23
CA GLU A 273 -22.25 4.18 1.86
C GLU A 273 -22.41 4.18 0.33
N GLY A 274 -23.64 4.35 -0.15
CA GLY A 274 -23.89 4.36 -1.58
C GLY A 274 -25.35 4.49 -1.96
N PHE A 275 -25.60 4.34 -3.25
CA PHE A 275 -26.93 4.29 -3.86
C PHE A 275 -27.22 2.91 -4.43
N LEU A 276 -28.46 2.45 -4.27
CA LEU A 276 -28.99 1.33 -5.02
C LEU A 276 -29.78 1.88 -6.21
N VAL A 277 -29.34 1.53 -7.41
CA VAL A 277 -29.98 1.94 -8.66
C VAL A 277 -30.99 0.88 -9.04
N ASP A 278 -32.23 1.31 -9.24
CA ASP A 278 -33.36 0.45 -9.56
C ASP A 278 -33.28 -0.04 -11.02
N LYS A 279 -33.84 -1.22 -11.31
CA LYS A 279 -33.85 -1.83 -12.66
C LYS A 279 -34.55 -0.97 -13.71
N ASP A 280 -35.47 -0.12 -13.27
CA ASP A 280 -36.28 0.75 -14.11
C ASP A 280 -35.61 2.12 -14.33
N ALA A 281 -34.51 2.41 -13.60
CA ALA A 281 -33.69 3.59 -13.80
C ALA A 281 -32.69 3.34 -14.92
N ARG A 282 -33.06 3.68 -16.16
CA ARG A 282 -32.15 3.61 -17.30
C ARG A 282 -31.36 4.92 -17.40
N PRO A 283 -30.02 4.89 -17.33
CA PRO A 283 -29.23 6.06 -17.68
C PRO A 283 -29.32 6.28 -19.18
N VAL A 284 -29.86 7.42 -19.59
CA VAL A 284 -29.56 7.94 -20.93
C VAL A 284 -28.19 8.60 -20.82
N VAL A 285 -27.17 7.93 -21.35
CA VAL A 285 -25.81 8.46 -21.42
C VAL A 285 -25.77 9.51 -22.53
N THR A 286 -26.00 10.77 -22.18
CA THR A 286 -25.78 11.92 -23.05
C THR A 286 -24.88 12.91 -22.33
N SER A 287 -23.77 13.31 -22.98
CA SER A 287 -22.68 14.13 -22.43
C SER A 287 -21.85 13.46 -21.31
N GLU A 288 -20.61 13.90 -21.09
CA GLU A 288 -19.63 13.29 -20.18
C GLU A 288 -20.06 13.17 -18.71
N ASP A 289 -21.19 13.80 -18.35
CA ASP A 289 -21.75 13.86 -17.00
C ASP A 289 -22.92 12.89 -16.80
N ILE A 290 -22.97 12.24 -15.64
CA ILE A 290 -24.05 11.36 -15.19
C ILE A 290 -24.75 11.98 -14.00
N PHE A 291 -26.08 12.03 -14.04
CA PHE A 291 -26.90 12.57 -12.95
C PHE A 291 -27.67 11.46 -12.22
N VAL A 292 -27.55 11.46 -10.90
CA VAL A 292 -28.28 10.54 -10.01
C VAL A 292 -29.14 11.36 -9.06
N VAL A 293 -30.40 10.99 -8.92
CA VAL A 293 -31.35 11.64 -8.02
C VAL A 293 -31.75 10.69 -6.91
N ASP A 294 -31.51 11.09 -5.66
CA ASP A 294 -32.02 10.37 -4.49
C ASP A 294 -33.55 10.54 -4.42
N LYS A 295 -34.28 9.44 -4.58
CA LYS A 295 -35.76 9.41 -4.56
C LYS A 295 -36.32 10.07 -3.30
N VAL A 296 -35.63 9.92 -2.17
CA VAL A 296 -36.08 10.33 -0.83
C VAL A 296 -35.76 11.79 -0.57
N SER A 297 -34.48 12.18 -0.68
CA SER A 297 -34.07 13.56 -0.36
C SER A 297 -34.29 14.56 -1.49
N LYS A 298 -34.54 14.07 -2.72
CA LYS A 298 -34.55 14.88 -3.96
C LYS A 298 -33.21 15.57 -4.28
N MET A 299 -32.14 15.18 -3.59
CA MET A 299 -30.80 15.68 -3.89
C MET A 299 -30.33 15.11 -5.23
N LYS A 300 -29.79 15.98 -6.09
CA LYS A 300 -29.15 15.58 -7.34
C LYS A 300 -27.65 15.50 -7.13
N TYR A 301 -27.04 14.50 -7.76
CA TYR A 301 -25.60 14.24 -7.73
C TYR A 301 -25.11 14.15 -9.16
N ARG A 302 -23.99 14.80 -9.46
CA ARG A 302 -23.34 14.79 -10.77
C ARG A 302 -22.02 14.05 -10.68
N PHE A 303 -21.83 13.13 -11.61
CA PHE A 303 -20.67 12.26 -11.71
C PHE A 303 -20.03 12.36 -13.09
N GLN A 304 -18.75 12.06 -13.17
CA GLN A 304 -18.00 11.87 -14.42
C GLN A 304 -17.34 10.50 -14.42
N TYR A 305 -17.18 9.88 -15.59
CA TYR A 305 -16.38 8.67 -15.70
C TYR A 305 -14.93 8.96 -15.33
N ARG A 306 -14.40 8.17 -14.39
CA ARG A 306 -12.97 8.18 -14.08
C ARG A 306 -12.18 7.35 -15.09
N ASP A 307 -12.76 6.20 -15.42
CA ASP A 307 -12.26 5.17 -16.31
C ASP A 307 -13.44 4.68 -17.18
N ASP A 308 -13.17 3.96 -18.26
CA ASP A 308 -14.24 3.34 -19.07
C ASP A 308 -15.15 2.46 -18.21
N GLY A 309 -16.45 2.67 -18.31
CA GLY A 309 -17.44 1.96 -17.50
C GLY A 309 -18.76 1.83 -18.23
N THR A 310 -19.55 0.83 -17.81
CA THR A 310 -20.93 0.66 -18.25
C THR A 310 -21.83 0.60 -17.03
N PHE A 311 -23.09 1.03 -17.17
CA PHE A 311 -24.12 0.87 -16.15
C PHE A 311 -24.85 -0.45 -16.36
N PRO A 312 -24.71 -1.43 -15.45
CA PRO A 312 -25.54 -2.63 -15.45
C PRO A 312 -27.01 -2.30 -15.15
N GLU A 313 -27.92 -3.17 -15.58
CA GLU A 313 -29.36 -3.04 -15.27
C GLU A 313 -29.65 -2.99 -13.76
N MET A 314 -28.96 -3.81 -12.97
CA MET A 314 -29.00 -3.75 -11.50
C MET A 314 -27.62 -3.38 -10.98
N CYS A 315 -27.48 -2.17 -10.43
CA CYS A 315 -26.20 -1.70 -9.93
C CYS A 315 -26.31 -0.92 -8.62
N ALA A 316 -25.18 -0.84 -7.93
CA ALA A 316 -24.96 0.02 -6.79
C ALA A 316 -23.85 1.02 -7.12
N LEU A 317 -24.02 2.26 -6.68
CA LEU A 317 -22.95 3.25 -6.66
C LEU A 317 -22.36 3.29 -5.26
N VAL A 318 -21.13 2.81 -5.13
CA VAL A 318 -20.46 2.63 -3.83
C VAL A 318 -19.50 3.78 -3.62
N PHE A 319 -19.68 4.54 -2.55
CA PHE A 319 -18.85 5.71 -2.26
C PHE A 319 -17.61 5.35 -1.47
N ARG A 320 -16.50 5.97 -1.85
CA ARG A 320 -15.34 6.04 -0.96
C ARG A 320 -15.73 6.79 0.31
N ALA A 321 -15.27 6.27 1.44
CA ALA A 321 -15.68 6.80 2.73
C ALA A 321 -15.29 8.28 2.91
N TYR A 322 -16.18 9.02 3.59
CA TYR A 322 -16.14 10.48 3.74
C TYR A 322 -16.10 11.29 2.42
N GLY A 323 -16.39 10.68 1.27
CA GLY A 323 -16.43 11.38 -0.01
C GLY A 323 -15.09 11.94 -0.47
N ILE A 324 -13.98 11.44 0.08
CA ILE A 324 -12.64 11.93 -0.22
C ILE A 324 -12.33 11.71 -1.70
N GLY A 325 -12.16 12.82 -2.42
CA GLY A 325 -11.90 12.81 -3.87
C GLY A 325 -13.13 12.51 -4.74
N GLY A 326 -14.31 12.30 -4.16
CA GLY A 326 -15.54 11.97 -4.90
C GLY A 326 -15.54 10.58 -5.56
N ASP A 327 -14.52 9.75 -5.32
CA ASP A 327 -14.40 8.42 -5.93
C ASP A 327 -15.63 7.54 -5.62
N THR A 328 -16.22 7.01 -6.68
CA THR A 328 -17.43 6.18 -6.62
C THR A 328 -17.25 4.96 -7.51
N ALA A 329 -17.51 3.76 -6.99
CA ALA A 329 -17.43 2.53 -7.77
C ALA A 329 -18.81 2.17 -8.31
N ILE A 330 -18.88 1.86 -9.60
CA ILE A 330 -20.05 1.28 -10.24
C ILE A 330 -19.97 -0.23 -10.02
N ALA A 331 -20.97 -0.79 -9.33
CA ALA A 331 -20.96 -2.19 -8.97
C ALA A 331 -22.20 -2.90 -9.49
N ARG A 332 -22.04 -3.97 -10.28
CA ARG A 332 -23.13 -4.86 -10.65
C ARG A 332 -23.55 -5.67 -9.44
N ILE A 333 -24.85 -5.72 -9.17
CA ILE A 333 -25.40 -6.55 -8.10
C ILE A 333 -25.57 -7.98 -8.63
N LEU A 334 -24.95 -8.95 -7.95
CA LEU A 334 -25.11 -10.38 -8.25
C LEU A 334 -26.25 -10.99 -7.43
N ARG A 335 -26.22 -10.75 -6.12
CA ARG A 335 -27.19 -11.28 -5.16
C ARG A 335 -27.46 -10.28 -4.06
N ARG A 336 -28.65 -10.36 -3.48
CA ARG A 336 -29.06 -9.61 -2.30
C ARG A 336 -29.81 -10.54 -1.36
N TRP A 337 -29.46 -10.51 -0.09
CA TRP A 337 -30.16 -11.25 0.96
C TRP A 337 -30.13 -10.45 2.26
N ARG A 338 -30.87 -10.94 3.26
CA ARG A 338 -30.75 -10.42 4.63
C ARG A 338 -30.03 -11.43 5.50
N GLU A 339 -29.14 -10.93 6.32
CA GLU A 339 -28.38 -11.69 7.30
C GLU A 339 -28.27 -10.83 8.56
N ASP A 340 -28.63 -11.38 9.72
CA ASP A 340 -28.62 -10.68 11.01
C ASP A 340 -29.30 -9.30 11.00
N GLY A 341 -30.39 -9.16 10.24
CA GLY A 341 -31.14 -7.91 10.12
C GLY A 341 -30.48 -6.83 9.25
N LYS A 342 -29.35 -7.14 8.60
CA LYS A 342 -28.68 -6.27 7.63
C LYS A 342 -28.97 -6.72 6.21
N ASP A 343 -29.01 -5.76 5.28
CA ASP A 343 -28.99 -6.05 3.85
C ASP A 343 -27.55 -6.35 3.42
N VAL A 344 -27.32 -7.58 2.97
CA VAL A 344 -26.03 -8.03 2.43
C VAL A 344 -26.16 -8.12 0.92
N ILE A 345 -25.18 -7.57 0.21
CA ILE A 345 -25.19 -7.51 -1.24
C ILE A 345 -23.87 -8.06 -1.77
N GLU A 346 -23.98 -9.06 -2.62
CA GLU A 346 -22.84 -9.57 -3.39
C GLU A 346 -22.71 -8.78 -4.67
N ILE A 347 -21.53 -8.20 -4.90
CA ILE A 347 -21.30 -7.29 -6.02
C ILE A 347 -20.03 -7.59 -6.79
N VAL A 348 -19.98 -7.04 -8.01
CA VAL A 348 -18.80 -6.97 -8.87
C VAL A 348 -18.57 -5.53 -9.27
N VAL A 349 -17.41 -4.96 -8.96
CA VAL A 349 -17.05 -3.63 -9.46
C VAL A 349 -16.77 -3.70 -10.96
N VAL A 350 -17.47 -2.86 -11.73
CA VAL A 350 -17.44 -2.83 -13.20
C VAL A 350 -16.99 -1.49 -13.78
N GLY A 351 -16.78 -0.47 -12.93
CA GLY A 351 -16.32 0.85 -13.37
C GLY A 351 -16.15 1.82 -12.21
N TYR A 352 -15.64 3.00 -12.50
CA TYR A 352 -15.43 4.07 -11.52
C TYR A 352 -15.89 5.42 -12.05
N LEU A 353 -16.45 6.20 -11.15
CA LEU A 353 -16.90 7.56 -11.34
C LEU A 353 -16.22 8.50 -10.33
N VAL A 354 -16.25 9.79 -10.63
CA VAL A 354 -15.91 10.87 -9.71
C VAL A 354 -17.14 11.74 -9.51
N MET A 355 -17.59 11.93 -8.27
CA MET A 355 -18.63 12.89 -7.93
C MET A 355 -18.08 14.31 -8.02
N VAL A 356 -18.61 15.09 -8.96
CA VAL A 356 -18.16 16.46 -9.30
C VAL A 356 -19.16 17.54 -8.88
N GLY A 357 -20.26 17.16 -8.23
CA GLY A 357 -21.22 18.09 -7.66
C GLY A 357 -22.41 17.42 -7.00
N SER A 358 -23.04 18.12 -6.07
CA SER A 358 -24.30 17.71 -5.45
C SER A 358 -25.12 18.94 -5.06
N GLY A 359 -26.44 18.90 -5.26
CA GLY A 359 -27.32 20.00 -4.87
C GLY A 359 -28.78 19.76 -5.29
N VAL A 360 -29.71 20.40 -4.58
CA VAL A 360 -31.15 20.33 -4.91
C VAL A 360 -31.47 21.18 -6.15
N GLY A 361 -30.74 22.27 -6.36
CA GLY A 361 -30.84 23.15 -7.55
C GLY A 361 -29.72 22.95 -8.56
N LEU A 362 -29.14 21.74 -8.63
CA LEU A 362 -28.09 21.44 -9.59
C LEU A 362 -28.72 21.37 -11.00
N ASP A 363 -28.48 22.40 -11.83
CA ASP A 363 -28.98 22.45 -13.20
C ASP A 363 -28.31 21.36 -14.06
N VAL A 364 -29.14 20.56 -14.73
CA VAL A 364 -28.72 19.51 -15.69
C VAL A 364 -28.31 20.14 -17.04
N MET A 365 -28.40 21.46 -17.17
CA MET A 365 -28.10 22.19 -18.40
C MET A 365 -26.59 22.40 -18.56
N GLY A 366 -26.03 21.82 -19.62
CA GLY A 366 -24.62 21.91 -19.98
C GLY A 366 -24.12 23.35 -20.15
N THR A 367 -22.84 23.53 -19.93
CA THR A 367 -22.11 24.78 -20.14
C THR A 367 -22.22 25.26 -21.59
N SER A 368 -23.17 26.15 -21.88
CA SER A 368 -22.99 27.35 -22.71
C SER A 368 -24.31 28.10 -22.78
N GLY A 369 -24.28 29.41 -22.57
CA GLY A 369 -25.48 30.23 -22.56
C GLY A 369 -26.18 30.26 -23.91
N SER A 370 -27.39 29.73 -23.97
CA SER A 370 -28.56 30.33 -24.64
C SER A 370 -29.79 29.41 -24.43
N PRO A 371 -30.99 29.95 -24.15
CA PRO A 371 -32.17 29.14 -23.89
C PRO A 371 -32.90 28.87 -25.21
N ALA A 372 -32.81 27.65 -25.73
CA ALA A 372 -33.76 27.14 -26.73
C ALA A 372 -33.53 25.65 -26.97
N TYR A 373 -34.08 24.77 -26.12
CA TYR A 373 -34.68 23.52 -26.58
C TYR A 373 -35.78 23.10 -25.60
N SER A 374 -36.94 22.85 -26.18
CA SER A 374 -38.20 22.52 -25.54
C SER A 374 -38.17 21.16 -24.83
N ASP A 375 -38.34 21.17 -23.51
CA ASP A 375 -39.13 20.30 -22.61
C ASP A 375 -39.47 18.82 -22.94
N LYS A 376 -38.89 18.12 -23.93
CA LYS A 376 -39.32 16.74 -24.22
C LYS A 376 -38.32 15.75 -24.82
N GLU A 377 -37.04 16.07 -24.97
CA GLU A 377 -36.06 15.13 -25.55
C GLU A 377 -34.99 14.67 -24.53
N ILE A 378 -35.37 13.60 -23.83
CA ILE A 378 -34.53 12.47 -23.35
C ILE A 378 -33.20 12.82 -22.64
N LEU A 379 -33.30 13.11 -21.34
CA LEU A 379 -32.26 12.88 -20.34
C LEU A 379 -32.93 12.07 -19.21
N GLU A 380 -32.85 10.74 -19.25
CA GLU A 380 -33.35 9.91 -18.15
C GLU A 380 -32.38 10.00 -16.97
N GLU A 381 -32.85 10.62 -15.87
CA GLU A 381 -32.16 10.71 -14.59
C GLU A 381 -32.11 9.33 -13.91
N ILE A 382 -30.93 8.91 -13.42
CA ILE A 382 -30.83 7.67 -12.63
C ILE A 382 -31.47 7.92 -11.27
N THR A 383 -32.62 7.31 -11.00
CA THR A 383 -33.30 7.45 -9.71
C THR A 383 -32.89 6.32 -8.76
N ALA A 384 -32.39 6.66 -7.57
CA ALA A 384 -31.87 5.68 -6.60
C ALA A 384 -32.55 5.74 -5.24
N GLU A 385 -32.61 4.60 -4.54
CA GLU A 385 -33.06 4.50 -3.14
C GLU A 385 -31.88 4.73 -2.16
N ARG A 386 -32.18 5.40 -1.05
CA ARG A 386 -31.21 6.08 -0.15
C ARG A 386 -30.33 5.13 0.68
N LYS A 387 -29.10 5.61 0.98
CA LYS A 387 -28.12 5.19 2.02
C LYS A 387 -28.46 3.89 2.75
N VAL A 388 -27.91 2.79 2.24
CA VAL A 388 -27.82 1.55 2.99
C VAL A 388 -26.38 1.39 3.45
N LYS A 389 -26.19 1.02 4.71
CA LYS A 389 -24.91 0.52 5.21
C LYS A 389 -24.76 -0.89 4.65
N ILE A 390 -24.16 -1.02 3.47
CA ILE A 390 -24.14 -2.30 2.75
C ILE A 390 -22.91 -3.08 3.19
N GLU A 391 -23.12 -4.25 3.80
CA GLU A 391 -22.06 -5.23 3.97
C GLU A 391 -21.88 -5.93 2.61
N LEU A 392 -20.83 -5.53 1.90
CA LEU A 392 -20.57 -5.97 0.53
C LEU A 392 -19.66 -7.18 0.57
N LYS A 393 -20.14 -8.30 0.04
CA LYS A 393 -19.32 -9.48 -0.29
C LYS A 393 -18.90 -9.37 -1.75
N VAL A 394 -17.66 -8.97 -2.01
CA VAL A 394 -17.21 -8.73 -3.38
C VAL A 394 -16.67 -10.03 -3.97
N SER A 395 -17.47 -10.69 -4.81
CA SER A 395 -17.08 -11.91 -5.54
C SER A 395 -17.10 -11.66 -7.05
N LEU A 396 -15.96 -11.29 -7.64
CA LEU A 396 -15.88 -10.85 -9.05
C LEU A 396 -15.79 -11.99 -10.07
N ILE A 397 -16.82 -12.19 -10.90
CA ILE A 397 -16.75 -13.01 -12.13
C ILE A 397 -16.98 -12.10 -13.35
N CYS A 398 -15.99 -11.95 -14.25
CA CYS A 398 -16.21 -11.69 -15.69
C CYS A 398 -14.90 -11.72 -16.52
N ASP A 399 -14.91 -12.31 -17.71
CA ASP A 399 -13.79 -12.39 -18.66
C ASP A 399 -13.56 -11.10 -19.47
N LEU A 400 -12.36 -11.01 -20.09
CA LEU A 400 -11.89 -10.10 -21.17
C LEU A 400 -11.33 -8.71 -20.72
N PHE A 401 -10.18 -8.16 -21.15
CA PHE A 401 -9.17 -8.39 -22.20
C PHE A 401 -7.78 -7.79 -21.78
N GLY A 402 -6.68 -8.44 -22.22
CA GLY A 402 -5.45 -7.86 -22.83
C GLY A 402 -4.52 -6.88 -22.07
N PRO A 403 -3.18 -7.10 -22.07
CA PRO A 403 -2.22 -6.24 -21.36
C PRO A 403 -1.92 -4.96 -22.16
N GLN A 404 -2.33 -3.79 -21.66
CA GLN A 404 -1.79 -2.52 -22.16
C GLN A 404 -0.41 -2.22 -21.53
N LYS A 405 0.56 -1.93 -22.40
CA LYS A 405 1.93 -1.51 -22.06
C LYS A 405 1.90 -0.14 -21.41
N TRP A 406 2.43 -0.01 -20.19
CA TRP A 406 2.57 1.27 -19.50
C TRP A 406 4.01 1.79 -19.61
N THR A 407 4.18 2.95 -20.23
CA THR A 407 5.43 3.71 -20.18
C THR A 407 5.49 4.50 -18.87
N PHE A 408 6.40 4.08 -18.00
CA PHE A 408 6.67 4.69 -16.70
C PHE A 408 7.56 5.93 -16.86
N ALA A 409 6.98 7.12 -17.06
CA ALA A 409 7.69 8.38 -16.89
C ALA A 409 6.72 9.58 -16.94
N SER A 410 6.40 10.18 -15.78
CA SER A 410 6.42 11.64 -15.58
C SER A 410 5.65 12.04 -14.31
N ARG A 411 6.28 11.96 -13.13
CA ARG A 411 5.91 12.83 -12.00
C ARG A 411 7.07 13.17 -11.05
N TYR A 412 8.26 12.57 -11.22
CA TYR A 412 9.45 12.86 -10.43
C TYR A 412 10.31 14.05 -10.93
N SER A 413 9.96 14.71 -12.05
CA SER A 413 10.80 15.79 -12.64
C SER A 413 10.67 17.15 -11.95
N ARG A 414 9.60 17.46 -11.21
CA ARG A 414 9.42 18.81 -10.61
C ARG A 414 10.12 18.96 -9.26
N ALA A 415 10.11 17.91 -8.43
CA ALA A 415 10.81 17.90 -7.15
C ALA A 415 12.34 18.02 -7.32
N PHE A 416 12.93 17.33 -8.31
CA PHE A 416 14.36 17.43 -8.59
C PHE A 416 14.79 18.79 -9.17
N ARG A 417 13.92 19.50 -9.91
CA ARG A 417 14.25 20.86 -10.40
C ARG A 417 14.22 21.90 -9.29
N ALA A 418 13.33 21.76 -8.30
CA ALA A 418 13.29 22.65 -7.14
C ALA A 418 14.54 22.47 -6.27
N VAL A 419 14.95 21.22 -6.03
CA VAL A 419 16.16 20.90 -5.26
C VAL A 419 17.43 21.34 -6.00
N LYS A 420 17.52 21.17 -7.33
CA LYS A 420 18.66 21.64 -8.12
C LYS A 420 18.79 23.17 -8.16
N LYS A 421 17.67 23.90 -8.09
CA LYS A 421 17.65 25.37 -8.07
C LYS A 421 18.05 25.96 -6.71
N HIS A 422 17.75 25.25 -5.61
CA HIS A 422 18.18 25.62 -4.26
C HIS A 422 19.65 25.27 -3.99
N ILE A 423 20.15 24.15 -4.53
CA ILE A 423 21.57 23.79 -4.42
C ILE A 423 22.45 24.72 -5.28
N SER A 424 21.95 25.25 -6.40
CA SER A 424 22.73 26.20 -7.22
C SER A 424 22.78 27.64 -6.68
N SER A 425 21.89 28.02 -5.76
CA SER A 425 21.90 29.36 -5.13
C SER A 425 22.78 29.42 -3.87
N ALA A 426 23.11 28.28 -3.26
CA ALA A 426 23.93 28.19 -2.05
C ALA A 426 25.45 28.02 -2.31
N GLY A 427 25.87 27.93 -3.58
CA GLY A 427 27.27 27.65 -3.98
C GLY A 427 28.02 28.82 -4.64
N LYS A 428 27.52 30.06 -4.53
CA LYS A 428 28.25 31.26 -4.97
C LYS A 428 28.97 31.91 -3.79
N ASP A 429 29.88 31.18 -3.16
CA ASP A 429 31.03 31.82 -2.55
C ASP A 429 32.19 30.82 -2.40
N LYS A 430 33.35 31.25 -2.90
CA LYS A 430 34.70 30.65 -2.80
C LYS A 430 35.05 29.46 -3.71
N GLY A 431 35.76 29.80 -4.80
CA GLY A 431 37.11 29.25 -5.06
C GLY A 431 37.24 27.86 -5.70
N HIS A 432 37.45 27.87 -7.02
CA HIS A 432 38.26 26.91 -7.81
C HIS A 432 38.27 25.40 -7.46
N LYS A 433 37.64 24.59 -8.31
CA LYS A 433 38.28 23.59 -9.22
C LYS A 433 37.19 22.78 -9.97
N LYS A 434 37.37 22.60 -11.28
CA LYS A 434 36.47 21.85 -12.19
C LYS A 434 36.40 20.36 -11.80
N PRO A 435 35.24 19.69 -11.87
CA PRO A 435 35.20 18.24 -11.99
C PRO A 435 34.91 17.81 -13.44
N TYR A 436 35.71 16.85 -13.90
CA TYR A 436 35.51 16.07 -15.11
C TYR A 436 34.32 15.12 -14.92
N PHE A 437 33.41 15.09 -15.91
CA PHE A 437 32.43 14.01 -16.07
C PHE A 437 33.06 12.88 -16.88
N LEU A 438 32.99 11.65 -16.39
CA LEU A 438 33.20 10.43 -17.18
C LEU A 438 32.13 9.40 -16.80
N ARG A 439 31.78 8.61 -17.81
CA ARG A 439 30.55 7.82 -18.04
C ARG A 439 30.10 6.89 -16.93
#